data_AF-A0A1N6BD35-F1
#
_entry.id   AF-A0A1N6BD35-F1
#
_cell.length_a   1.000
_cell.length_b   1.000
_cell.length_c   1.000
_cell.angle_alpha   90.00
_cell.angle_beta   90.00
_cell.angle_gamma   90.00
#
_symmetry.space_group_name_H-M   'P 1'
#
loop_
_entity.id
_entity.type
_entity.pdbx_description
1 polymer ?
#
loop_
_entity_poly.entity_id
_entity_poly.type
_entity_poly.pdbx_seq_one_letter_code
_entity_poly.pdbx_strand_id
1 'polypeptide(L)'
;MERLVATQQCPAYIIDSAFNIQAWNAQAAAWFPSLPSEPNLMRWAFGHRAAQQQPDRWEEDWAPSLLAQLRMAHAREPDNESLTRVIRDVIASNEQARWCWENKPSVTDPGQVERGVRIPDSASPVMVEVITCSPLGYAGMQMVCMVPVDPAQGGTFVSSMSARAVPTSGSRAA
;
A
#
# COMPACT_ATOMS: atom_id res chain seq x y z
N MET A 1 -9.57 -2.66 13.73
CA MET A 1 -9.06 -2.21 12.42
C MET A 1 -9.89 -2.73 11.24
N GLU A 2 -10.39 -3.96 11.27
CA GLU A 2 -11.24 -4.53 10.19
C GLU A 2 -12.43 -3.64 9.78
N ARG A 3 -13.18 -3.10 10.75
CA ARG A 3 -14.30 -2.17 10.48
C ARG A 3 -13.84 -0.94 9.70
N LEU A 4 -12.65 -0.40 9.99
CA LEU A 4 -12.12 0.77 9.30
C LEU A 4 -11.82 0.46 7.84
N VAL A 5 -11.23 -0.72 7.56
CA VAL A 5 -10.99 -1.18 6.19
C VAL A 5 -12.30 -1.44 5.45
N ALA A 6 -13.27 -2.08 6.10
CA ALA A 6 -14.58 -2.35 5.51
C ALA A 6 -15.34 -1.08 5.09
N THR A 7 -15.11 0.06 5.77
CA THR A 7 -15.76 1.34 5.44
C THR A 7 -15.07 2.15 4.35
N GLN A 8 -13.87 1.76 3.88
CA GLN A 8 -13.18 2.49 2.82
C GLN A 8 -13.89 2.30 1.47
N GLN A 9 -14.03 3.38 0.72
CA GLN A 9 -14.61 3.35 -0.63
C GLN A 9 -13.59 2.96 -1.71
N CYS A 10 -12.31 3.11 -1.41
CA CYS A 10 -11.20 2.64 -2.24
C CYS A 10 -10.71 1.24 -1.81
N PRO A 11 -9.94 0.54 -2.66
CA PRO A 11 -9.23 -0.67 -2.25
C PRO A 11 -8.40 -0.43 -1.00
N ALA A 12 -8.66 -1.22 0.03
CA ALA A 12 -7.97 -1.10 1.31
C ALA A 12 -7.72 -2.47 1.95
N TYR A 13 -6.59 -2.58 2.63
CA TYR A 13 -6.21 -3.76 3.40
C TYR A 13 -5.30 -3.41 4.58
N ILE A 14 -5.18 -4.35 5.52
CA ILE A 14 -4.32 -4.24 6.71
C ILE A 14 -3.17 -5.22 6.56
N ILE A 15 -1.97 -4.76 6.88
CA ILE A 15 -0.79 -5.61 7.04
C ILE A 15 -0.20 -5.49 8.44
N ASP A 16 0.43 -6.55 8.92
CA ASP A 16 1.27 -6.54 10.12
C ASP A 16 2.73 -6.15 9.81
N SER A 17 3.62 -6.20 10.81
CA SER A 17 5.02 -5.79 10.66
C SER A 17 5.86 -6.73 9.79
N ALA A 18 5.35 -7.93 9.49
CA ALA A 18 5.92 -8.87 8.54
C ALA A 18 5.18 -8.88 7.19
N PHE A 19 4.31 -7.89 6.94
CA PHE A 19 3.51 -7.75 5.72
C PHE A 19 2.43 -8.84 5.53
N ASN A 20 2.05 -9.57 6.58
CA ASN A 20 0.92 -10.50 6.51
C ASN A 20 -0.38 -9.72 6.45
N ILE A 21 -1.22 -10.05 5.48
CA ILE A 21 -2.52 -9.41 5.27
C ILE A 21 -3.48 -9.91 6.34
N GLN A 22 -3.95 -8.99 7.18
CA GLN A 22 -4.87 -9.29 8.29
C GLN A 22 -6.34 -9.14 7.88
N ALA A 23 -6.62 -8.22 6.95
CA ALA A 23 -7.96 -8.00 6.40
C ALA A 23 -7.87 -7.22 5.10
N TRP A 24 -8.89 -7.34 4.25
CA TRP A 24 -9.07 -6.54 3.04
C TRP A 24 -10.56 -6.28 2.80
N ASN A 25 -10.89 -5.22 2.07
CA ASN A 25 -12.27 -4.91 1.71
C ASN A 25 -12.68 -5.51 0.35
N ALA A 26 -13.97 -5.40 0.02
CA ALA A 26 -14.51 -5.92 -1.23
C ALA A 26 -13.85 -5.27 -2.47
N GLN A 27 -13.48 -3.98 -2.39
CA GLN A 27 -12.81 -3.29 -3.49
C GLN A 27 -11.41 -3.83 -3.74
N ALA A 28 -10.64 -4.12 -2.69
CA ALA A 28 -9.34 -4.79 -2.82
C ALA A 28 -9.47 -6.19 -3.43
N ALA A 29 -10.48 -6.96 -3.03
CA ALA A 29 -10.73 -8.28 -3.62
C ALA A 29 -11.12 -8.19 -5.11
N ALA A 30 -11.90 -7.17 -5.49
CA ALA A 30 -12.28 -6.93 -6.88
C ALA A 30 -11.06 -6.51 -7.74
N TRP A 31 -10.19 -5.66 -7.20
CA TRP A 31 -9.00 -5.19 -7.91
C TRP A 31 -7.91 -6.25 -7.98
N PHE A 32 -7.76 -7.06 -6.92
CA PHE A 32 -6.69 -8.04 -6.79
C PHE A 32 -7.26 -9.45 -6.52
N PRO A 33 -7.86 -10.12 -7.52
CA PRO A 33 -8.50 -11.42 -7.32
C PRO A 33 -7.54 -12.52 -6.83
N SER A 34 -6.24 -12.38 -7.09
CA SER A 34 -5.21 -13.32 -6.63
C SER A 34 -4.73 -13.06 -5.20
N LEU A 35 -5.07 -11.91 -4.60
CA LEU A 35 -4.65 -11.53 -3.24
C LEU A 35 -5.01 -12.61 -2.19
N PRO A 36 -6.19 -13.25 -2.23
CA PRO A 36 -6.53 -14.28 -1.23
C PRO A 36 -5.71 -15.57 -1.34
N SER A 37 -4.93 -15.77 -2.42
CA SER A 37 -4.14 -16.99 -2.62
C SER A 37 -2.82 -17.03 -1.85
N GLU A 38 -2.32 -15.87 -1.40
CA GLU A 38 -1.08 -15.75 -0.62
C GLU A 38 -1.30 -14.71 0.48
N PRO A 39 -1.35 -15.12 1.76
CA PRO A 39 -1.70 -14.23 2.87
C PRO A 39 -0.59 -13.23 3.26
N ASN A 40 0.53 -13.18 2.54
CA ASN A 40 1.58 -12.18 2.74
C ASN A 40 1.74 -11.30 1.50
N LEU A 41 1.62 -9.98 1.69
CA LEU A 41 1.67 -9.00 0.59
C LEU A 41 2.96 -9.11 -0.23
N MET A 42 4.10 -9.28 0.43
CA MET A 42 5.41 -9.29 -0.24
C MET A 42 5.63 -10.59 -1.00
N ARG A 43 5.26 -11.74 -0.41
CA ARG A 43 5.28 -13.02 -1.12
C ARG A 43 4.31 -13.01 -2.31
N TRP A 44 3.13 -12.44 -2.14
CA TRP A 44 2.16 -12.31 -3.22
C TRP A 44 2.73 -11.48 -4.37
N ALA A 45 3.24 -10.28 -4.06
CA ALA A 45 3.71 -9.33 -5.05
C ALA A 45 4.94 -9.85 -5.84
N PHE A 46 5.88 -10.54 -5.19
CA PHE A 46 7.08 -11.07 -5.85
C PHE A 46 6.95 -12.52 -6.36
N GLY A 47 5.98 -13.29 -5.87
CA GLY A 47 5.79 -14.71 -6.19
C GLY A 47 4.71 -15.00 -7.23
N HIS A 48 3.74 -14.10 -7.42
CA HIS A 48 2.63 -14.33 -8.36
C HIS A 48 2.77 -13.47 -9.62
N ARG A 49 2.86 -14.12 -10.79
CA ARG A 49 2.90 -13.43 -12.09
C ARG A 49 1.73 -12.47 -12.28
N ALA A 50 0.53 -12.86 -11.85
CA ALA A 50 -0.64 -11.99 -11.93
C ALA A 50 -0.45 -10.69 -11.13
N ALA A 51 0.15 -10.75 -9.94
CA ALA A 51 0.43 -9.58 -9.11
C ALA A 51 1.46 -8.64 -9.75
N GLN A 52 2.41 -9.18 -10.53
CA GLN A 52 3.42 -8.39 -11.24
C GLN A 52 2.90 -7.74 -12.53
N GLN A 53 1.83 -8.30 -13.12
CA GLN A 53 1.25 -7.79 -14.37
C GLN A 53 0.20 -6.70 -14.16
N GLN A 54 -0.37 -6.60 -12.96
CA GLN A 54 -1.37 -5.58 -12.65
C GLN A 54 -0.76 -4.18 -12.53
N PRO A 55 0.34 -3.96 -11.80
CA PRO A 55 0.94 -2.65 -11.73
C PRO A 55 1.61 -2.27 -13.06
N ASP A 56 1.45 -1.02 -13.48
CA ASP A 56 2.26 -0.48 -14.56
C ASP A 56 3.69 -0.30 -14.10
N ARG A 57 4.65 -0.51 -15.02
CA ARG A 57 6.09 -0.29 -14.77
C ARG A 57 6.54 -0.98 -13.48
N TRP A 58 6.14 -2.24 -13.32
CA TRP A 58 6.37 -3.04 -12.11
C TRP A 58 7.85 -3.02 -11.68
N GLU A 59 8.76 -3.21 -12.64
CA GLU A 59 10.20 -3.29 -12.37
C GLU A 59 10.81 -1.94 -11.98
N GLU A 60 10.28 -0.84 -12.53
CA GLU A 60 10.82 0.51 -12.31
C GLU A 60 10.21 1.21 -11.10
N ASP A 61 8.90 1.08 -10.90
CA ASP A 61 8.14 1.92 -9.96
C ASP A 61 7.70 1.14 -8.71
N TRP A 62 7.32 -0.13 -8.83
CA TRP A 62 6.70 -0.91 -7.75
C TRP A 62 7.68 -1.79 -7.00
N ALA A 63 8.40 -2.67 -7.70
CA ALA A 63 9.34 -3.61 -7.09
C ALA A 63 10.43 -2.88 -6.26
N PRO A 64 11.07 -1.80 -6.74
CA PRO A 64 12.05 -1.08 -5.93
C PRO A 64 11.46 -0.47 -4.65
N SER A 65 10.24 0.09 -4.73
CA SER A 65 9.54 0.68 -3.59
C SER A 65 9.20 -0.39 -2.53
N LEU A 66 8.69 -1.55 -2.96
CA LEU A 66 8.38 -2.68 -2.06
C LEU A 66 9.64 -3.24 -1.39
N LEU A 67 10.75 -3.35 -2.12
CA LEU A 67 12.04 -3.75 -1.54
C LEU A 67 12.56 -2.73 -0.53
N ALA A 68 12.44 -1.43 -0.83
CA ALA A 68 12.80 -0.38 0.11
C ALA A 68 11.97 -0.48 1.41
N GLN A 69 10.66 -0.76 1.31
CA GLN A 69 9.80 -0.98 2.48
C GLN A 69 10.23 -2.20 3.31
N LEU A 70 10.59 -3.32 2.68
CA LEU A 70 11.15 -4.48 3.37
C LEU A 70 12.43 -4.12 4.15
N ARG A 71 13.31 -3.32 3.55
CA ARG A 71 14.55 -2.85 4.21
C ARG A 71 14.26 -1.95 5.39
N MET A 72 13.38 -0.97 5.22
CA MET A 72 12.99 -0.06 6.29
C MET A 72 12.35 -0.81 7.46
N ALA A 73 11.49 -1.78 7.17
CA ALA A 73 10.88 -2.63 8.19
C ALA A 73 11.94 -3.45 8.94
N HIS A 74 12.89 -4.07 8.22
CA HIS A 74 13.92 -4.88 8.85
C HIS A 74 14.91 -4.04 9.68
N ALA A 75 15.23 -2.84 9.24
CA ALA A 75 16.04 -1.90 10.02
C ALA A 75 15.34 -1.44 11.31
N ARG A 76 14.01 -1.34 11.29
CA ARG A 76 13.20 -0.94 12.45
C ARG A 76 13.02 -2.08 13.46
N GLU A 77 12.87 -3.31 12.95
CA GLU A 77 12.63 -4.52 13.75
C GLU A 77 13.61 -5.63 13.35
N PRO A 78 14.90 -5.50 13.69
CA PRO A 78 15.93 -6.45 13.25
C PRO A 78 15.72 -7.86 13.80
N ASP A 79 15.13 -7.99 15.00
CA ASP A 79 14.88 -9.27 15.67
C ASP A 79 13.55 -9.93 15.23
N ASN A 80 12.84 -9.35 14.26
CA ASN A 80 11.59 -9.93 13.75
C ASN A 80 11.90 -11.10 12.80
N GLU A 81 11.86 -12.31 13.36
CA GLU A 81 12.12 -13.56 12.62
C GLU A 81 11.10 -13.83 11.51
N SER A 82 9.85 -13.37 11.67
CA SER A 82 8.81 -13.52 10.63
C SER A 82 9.13 -12.66 9.41
N LEU A 83 9.48 -11.39 9.63
CA LEU A 83 9.93 -10.50 8.56
C LEU A 83 11.21 -11.03 7.88
N THR A 84 12.16 -11.52 8.67
CA THR A 84 13.42 -12.10 8.15
C THR A 84 13.15 -13.29 7.22
N ARG A 85 12.17 -14.15 7.55
CA ARG A 85 11.74 -15.24 6.66
C ARG A 85 11.10 -14.73 5.37
N VAL A 86 10.22 -13.73 5.45
CA VAL A 86 9.59 -13.13 4.26
C VAL A 86 10.63 -12.56 3.30
N ILE A 87 11.63 -11.83 3.82
CA ILE A 87 12.73 -11.28 3.01
C ILE A 87 13.49 -12.40 2.29
N ARG A 88 13.83 -13.48 3.02
CA ARG A 88 14.52 -14.63 2.46
C ARG A 88 13.70 -15.27 1.33
N ASP A 89 12.41 -15.49 1.55
CA ASP A 89 11.54 -16.13 0.58
C ASP A 89 11.43 -15.31 -0.71
N VAL A 90 11.24 -13.99 -0.58
CA VAL A 90 11.16 -13.05 -1.71
C VAL A 90 12.45 -13.05 -2.53
N ILE A 91 13.62 -13.01 -1.87
CA ILE A 91 14.93 -13.04 -2.55
C ILE A 91 15.19 -14.41 -3.20
N ALA A 92 14.71 -15.49 -2.59
CA ALA A 92 14.85 -16.83 -3.14
C ALA A 92 13.96 -17.03 -4.38
N SER A 93 12.74 -16.49 -4.37
CA SER A 93 11.74 -16.74 -5.42
C SER A 93 11.84 -15.82 -6.63
N ASN A 94 12.53 -14.68 -6.54
CA ASN A 94 12.53 -13.67 -7.59
C ASN A 94 13.96 -13.16 -7.89
N GLU A 95 14.47 -13.44 -9.09
CA GLU A 95 15.84 -13.07 -9.50
C GLU A 95 16.05 -11.57 -9.55
N GLN A 96 15.07 -10.81 -10.03
CA GLN A 96 15.14 -9.35 -10.05
C GLN A 96 15.15 -8.77 -8.63
N ALA A 97 14.34 -9.33 -7.73
CA ALA A 97 14.34 -8.94 -6.32
C ALA A 97 15.70 -9.20 -5.67
N ARG A 98 16.29 -10.38 -5.91
CA ARG A 98 17.65 -10.72 -5.45
C ARG A 98 18.68 -9.73 -5.97
N TRP A 99 18.69 -9.48 -7.27
CA TRP A 99 19.65 -8.57 -7.89
C TRP A 99 19.51 -7.15 -7.34
N CYS A 100 18.28 -6.62 -7.24
CA CYS A 100 18.01 -5.31 -6.64
C CYS A 100 18.43 -5.27 -5.16
N TRP A 101 18.18 -6.34 -4.41
CA TRP A 101 18.60 -6.42 -3.01
C TRP A 101 20.12 -6.29 -2.90
N GLU A 102 20.89 -7.01 -3.69
CA GLU A 102 22.36 -6.98 -3.60
C GLU A 102 22.97 -5.70 -4.17
N ASN A 103 22.41 -5.14 -5.25
CA ASN A 103 23.07 -4.12 -6.06
C ASN A 103 22.44 -2.72 -5.98
N LYS A 104 21.20 -2.61 -5.49
CA LYS A 104 20.45 -1.33 -5.38
C LYS A 104 19.80 -1.21 -4.00
N PRO A 105 20.58 -1.06 -2.91
CA PRO A 105 20.07 -1.04 -1.54
C PRO A 105 19.44 0.31 -1.18
N SER A 106 18.47 0.79 -1.97
CA SER A 106 17.71 1.97 -1.60
C SER A 106 16.83 1.65 -0.39
N VAL A 107 16.84 2.54 0.59
CA VAL A 107 15.88 2.58 1.72
C VAL A 107 14.94 3.77 1.61
N THR A 108 15.03 4.52 0.51
CA THR A 108 14.16 5.66 0.23
C THR A 108 13.00 5.17 -0.62
N ASP A 109 11.82 5.08 -0.01
CA ASP A 109 10.56 5.05 -0.76
C ASP A 109 10.34 6.47 -1.31
N PRO A 110 10.15 6.66 -2.63
CA PRO A 110 9.86 7.99 -3.20
C PRO A 110 8.59 8.62 -2.63
N GLY A 111 7.82 7.88 -1.81
CA GLY A 111 6.67 8.39 -1.07
C GLY A 111 5.40 8.25 -1.88
N GLN A 112 4.44 9.15 -1.63
CA GLN A 112 3.18 9.21 -2.37
C GLN A 112 3.45 9.71 -3.78
N VAL A 113 3.72 8.76 -4.67
CA VAL A 113 3.78 9.02 -6.09
C VAL A 113 2.60 8.29 -6.72
N GLU A 114 1.97 8.93 -7.69
CA GLU A 114 0.92 8.29 -8.47
C GLU A 114 1.47 7.05 -9.18
N ARG A 115 0.74 5.96 -9.11
CA ARG A 115 1.11 4.67 -9.71
C ARG A 115 -0.04 4.15 -10.55
N GLY A 116 0.25 3.63 -11.73
CA GLY A 116 -0.76 2.94 -12.55
C GLY A 116 -1.03 1.54 -12.03
N VAL A 117 -2.31 1.20 -11.87
CA VAL A 117 -2.79 -0.15 -11.54
C VAL A 117 -3.82 -0.59 -12.57
N ARG A 118 -3.57 -1.71 -13.24
CA ARG A 118 -4.55 -2.38 -14.10
C ARG A 118 -5.52 -3.17 -13.24
N ILE A 119 -6.78 -2.75 -13.29
CA ILE A 119 -7.89 -3.45 -12.65
C ILE A 119 -8.57 -4.38 -13.66
N PRO A 120 -9.19 -5.49 -13.22
CA PRO A 120 -9.99 -6.32 -14.10
C PRO A 120 -11.03 -5.49 -14.86
N ASP A 121 -11.24 -5.83 -16.13
CA ASP A 121 -12.22 -5.21 -17.03
C ASP A 121 -12.01 -3.72 -17.38
N SER A 122 -10.89 -3.10 -16.99
CA SER A 122 -10.53 -1.75 -17.43
C SER A 122 -9.64 -1.77 -18.68
N ALA A 123 -9.96 -0.92 -19.66
CA ALA A 123 -9.16 -0.75 -20.87
C ALA A 123 -7.82 -0.04 -20.61
N SER A 124 -7.75 0.79 -19.58
CA SER A 124 -6.56 1.58 -19.22
C SER A 124 -6.22 1.42 -17.73
N PRO A 125 -4.94 1.55 -17.36
CA PRO A 125 -4.53 1.61 -15.96
C PRO A 125 -5.21 2.76 -15.21
N VAL A 126 -5.63 2.49 -13.97
CA VAL A 126 -6.13 3.50 -13.05
C VAL A 126 -4.94 4.06 -12.27
N MET A 127 -4.74 5.37 -12.33
CA MET A 127 -3.73 6.03 -11.51
C MET A 127 -4.21 6.07 -10.07
N VAL A 128 -3.36 5.66 -9.14
CA VAL A 128 -3.66 5.67 -7.71
C VAL A 128 -2.56 6.32 -6.91
N GLU A 129 -2.97 6.99 -5.85
CA GLU A 129 -2.10 7.34 -4.74
C GLU A 129 -2.15 6.21 -3.70
N VAL A 130 -0.99 5.68 -3.34
CA VAL A 130 -0.89 4.66 -2.29
C VAL A 130 -0.67 5.35 -0.95
N ILE A 131 -1.66 5.27 -0.07
CA ILE A 131 -1.63 5.88 1.25
C ILE A 131 -1.47 4.79 2.30
N THR A 132 -0.39 4.86 3.08
CA THR A 132 -0.17 3.98 4.23
C THR A 132 -0.33 4.77 5.51
N CYS A 133 -1.19 4.30 6.40
CA CYS A 133 -1.41 4.92 7.71
C CYS A 133 -1.36 3.88 8.82
N SER A 134 -0.84 4.27 9.98
CA SER A 134 -0.76 3.40 11.15
C SER A 134 -1.63 4.00 12.26
N PRO A 135 -2.65 3.30 12.77
CA PRO A 135 -3.47 3.79 13.87
C PRO A 135 -2.63 3.88 15.16
N LEU A 136 -2.85 4.94 15.94
CA LEU A 136 -2.24 5.04 17.25
C LEU A 136 -2.75 3.88 18.15
N GLY A 137 -1.83 3.18 18.82
CA GLY A 137 -2.15 2.10 19.75
C GLY A 137 -2.24 0.69 19.13
N TYR A 138 -2.04 0.54 17.82
CA TYR A 138 -1.84 -0.78 17.20
C TYR A 138 -0.45 -0.83 16.57
N ALA A 139 0.57 -0.99 17.41
CA ALA A 139 1.94 -1.10 16.97
C ALA A 139 2.10 -2.25 15.96
N GLY A 140 2.87 -2.01 14.90
CA GLY A 140 3.13 -2.98 13.85
C GLY A 140 1.98 -3.20 12.86
N MET A 141 0.82 -2.56 13.01
CA MET A 141 -0.28 -2.66 12.05
C MET A 141 -0.35 -1.42 11.16
N GLN A 142 -0.50 -1.65 9.85
CA GLN A 142 -0.65 -0.58 8.87
C GLN A 142 -1.87 -0.84 7.99
N MET A 143 -2.65 0.20 7.73
CA MET A 143 -3.68 0.19 6.71
C MET A 143 -3.13 0.83 5.45
N VAL A 144 -3.23 0.10 4.34
CA VAL A 144 -2.86 0.58 3.00
C VAL A 144 -4.14 0.83 2.21
N CYS A 145 -4.24 2.00 1.60
CA CYS A 145 -5.34 2.41 0.74
C CYS A 145 -4.79 2.80 -0.64
N MET A 146 -5.45 2.40 -1.71
CA MET A 146 -5.13 2.83 -3.08
C MET A 146 -6.21 3.79 -3.56
N VAL A 147 -5.98 5.09 -3.42
CA VAL A 147 -6.97 6.13 -3.74
C VAL A 147 -6.87 6.47 -5.22
N PRO A 148 -7.92 6.26 -6.03
CA PRO A 148 -7.90 6.66 -7.43
C PRO A 148 -7.67 8.17 -7.57
N VAL A 149 -6.75 8.54 -8.45
CA VAL A 149 -6.49 9.94 -8.81
C VAL A 149 -7.28 10.25 -10.06
N ASP A 150 -8.05 11.33 -10.01
CA ASP A 150 -8.71 11.86 -11.19
C ASP A 150 -7.64 12.48 -12.12
N PRO A 151 -7.46 11.98 -13.36
CA PRO A 151 -6.48 12.53 -14.28
C PRO A 151 -6.71 14.02 -14.58
N ALA A 152 -7.92 14.56 -14.36
CA ALA A 152 -8.20 15.99 -14.50
C ALA A 152 -7.70 16.85 -13.32
N GLN A 153 -7.32 16.25 -12.19
CA GLN A 153 -6.86 16.93 -10.97
C GLN A 153 -5.34 16.78 -10.74
N GLY A 154 -4.62 16.19 -11.70
CA GLY A 154 -3.16 16.03 -11.69
C GLY A 154 -2.43 17.37 -11.80
N GLY A 155 -2.38 18.10 -10.70
CA GLY A 155 -1.78 19.43 -10.65
C GLY A 155 -1.97 20.08 -9.28
N THR A 156 -1.07 19.75 -8.35
CA THR A 156 -0.90 20.45 -7.05
C THR A 156 -2.12 20.39 -6.11
N PHE A 157 -2.09 19.45 -5.16
CA PHE A 157 -2.83 19.62 -3.90
C PHE A 157 -2.20 20.78 -3.11
N VAL A 158 -2.53 22.03 -3.47
CA VAL A 158 -2.47 23.13 -2.51
C VAL A 158 -3.75 23.05 -1.69
N SER A 159 -3.57 22.87 -0.38
CA SER A 159 -4.61 22.86 0.66
C SER A 159 -5.87 23.65 0.29
N SER A 160 -6.98 22.94 0.12
CA SER A 160 -8.30 23.50 0.34
C SER A 160 -9.09 22.60 1.29
N MET A 161 -8.57 22.39 2.50
CA MET A 161 -9.45 22.11 3.63
C MET A 161 -10.27 23.38 3.90
N SER A 162 -11.45 23.48 3.27
CA SER A 162 -12.50 24.33 3.82
C SER A 162 -12.94 23.70 5.14
N ALA A 163 -12.40 24.22 6.24
CA ALA A 163 -12.93 23.92 7.57
C ALA A 163 -14.43 24.26 7.56
N ARG A 164 -15.27 23.24 7.69
CA ARG A 164 -16.70 23.41 7.89
C ARG A 164 -16.86 24.21 9.18
N ALA A 165 -17.28 25.47 9.07
CA ALA A 165 -17.51 26.32 10.22
C ALA A 165 -18.52 25.63 11.16
N VAL A 166 -18.08 25.38 12.40
CA VAL A 166 -18.96 24.92 13.48
C VAL A 166 -19.95 26.05 13.76
N PRO A 167 -21.27 25.85 13.62
CA PRO A 167 -22.22 26.89 13.98
C PRO A 167 -22.22 27.03 15.49
N THR A 168 -21.78 28.20 15.98
CA THR A 168 -21.92 28.56 17.40
C THR A 168 -23.39 28.81 17.69
N SER A 169 -24.00 27.83 18.37
CA SER A 169 -25.33 27.96 18.96
C SER A 169 -25.32 29.03 20.06
N GLY A 170 -26.02 30.13 19.81
CA GLY A 170 -26.85 30.90 20.74
C GLY A 170 -26.27 31.37 22.09
N SER A 171 -26.33 32.68 22.32
CA SER A 171 -26.95 33.16 23.56
C SER A 171 -27.66 34.49 23.33
N ARG A 172 -28.94 34.50 23.68
CA ARG A 172 -29.86 35.63 23.66
C ARG A 172 -30.34 35.77 25.11
N ALA A 173 -29.93 36.83 25.80
CA ALA A 173 -30.48 37.41 27.04
C ALA A 173 -29.43 38.42 27.56
N ALA A 174 -29.75 39.62 28.03
CA ALA A 174 -31.01 40.32 28.28
C ALA A 174 -30.73 41.83 28.15
#